data_AF-A0A401Z404-F1
#
_entry.id   AF-A0A401Z404-F1
#
_cell.length_a   1.000
_cell.length_b   1.000
_cell.length_c   1.000
_cell.angle_alpha   90.00
_cell.angle_beta   90.00
_cell.angle_gamma   90.00
#
_symmetry.space_group_name_H-M   'P 1'
#
loop_
_entity.id
_entity.type
_entity.pdbx_description
1 polymer ?
#
loop_
_entity_poly.entity_id
_entity_poly.type
_entity_poly.pdbx_seq_one_letter_code
_entity_poly.pdbx_strand_id
1 'polypeptide(L)'
;MTRTPSEIADTAAEAIRELNHRTLVGDAFAYPSQVYDTVGGVNDLLASLPQALEQLRSHLARMAATGNVKADDGDTDGRLAGADLALTDTAAALGQAHAAIARAHGALSLLSWTGPTTEGREG
;
A
#
# COMPACT_ATOMS: atom_id res chain seq x y z
N MET A 1 -9.76 7.07 -22.41
CA MET A 1 -9.06 8.15 -21.70
C MET A 1 -8.08 7.52 -20.74
N THR A 2 -6.85 8.02 -20.66
CA THR A 2 -5.82 7.53 -19.74
C THR A 2 -5.98 8.25 -18.40
N ARG A 3 -6.04 7.50 -17.29
CA ARG A 3 -6.15 8.08 -15.94
C ARG A 3 -4.88 8.84 -15.57
N THR A 4 -5.02 9.94 -14.84
CA THR A 4 -3.89 10.68 -14.25
C THR A 4 -3.31 9.91 -13.06
N PRO A 5 -2.06 10.20 -12.64
CA PRO A 5 -1.48 9.58 -11.44
C PRO A 5 -2.31 9.79 -10.16
N SER A 6 -2.93 10.97 -9.99
CA SER A 6 -3.78 11.24 -8.82
C SER A 6 -5.07 10.41 -8.87
N GLU A 7 -5.72 10.29 -10.04
CA GLU A 7 -6.91 9.44 -10.20
C GLU A 7 -6.61 7.96 -9.90
N ILE A 8 -5.40 7.49 -10.25
CA ILE A 8 -4.95 6.13 -9.91
C ILE A 8 -4.75 6.01 -8.39
N ALA A 9 -4.11 6.99 -7.75
CA ALA A 9 -3.90 6.99 -6.29
C ALA A 9 -5.24 7.03 -5.53
N ASP A 10 -6.20 7.84 -5.97
CA ASP A 10 -7.54 7.90 -5.39
C ASP A 10 -8.28 6.56 -5.54
N THR A 11 -8.19 5.94 -6.72
CA THR A 11 -8.77 4.60 -6.94
C THR A 11 -8.16 3.56 -6.00
N ALA A 12 -6.84 3.60 -5.80
CA ALA A 12 -6.16 2.69 -4.88
C ALA A 12 -6.59 2.92 -3.42
N ALA A 13 -6.77 4.18 -3.00
CA ALA A 13 -7.26 4.52 -1.68
C ALA A 13 -8.68 3.99 -1.43
N GLU A 14 -9.59 4.12 -2.41
CA GLU A 14 -10.94 3.54 -2.29
C GLU A 14 -10.91 2.01 -2.23
N ALA A 15 -10.04 1.36 -3.02
CA ALA A 15 -9.88 -0.09 -2.96
C ALA A 15 -9.38 -0.56 -1.58
N ILE A 16 -8.47 0.18 -0.95
CA ILE A 16 -8.02 -0.09 0.43
C ILE A 16 -9.16 0.10 1.43
N ARG A 17 -10.00 1.13 1.27
CA ARG A 17 -11.17 1.33 2.14
C ARG A 17 -12.18 0.20 2.03
N GLU A 18 -12.46 -0.24 0.80
CA GLU A 18 -13.32 -1.39 0.55
C GLU A 18 -12.75 -2.67 1.15
N LEU A 19 -11.44 -2.91 0.99
CA LEU A 19 -10.74 -4.01 1.64
C LEU A 19 -10.94 -3.96 3.16
N ASN A 20 -10.61 -2.83 3.80
CA ASN A 20 -10.75 -2.65 5.23
C ASN A 20 -12.19 -2.90 5.71
N HIS A 21 -13.17 -2.37 4.99
CA HIS A 21 -14.58 -2.57 5.31
C HIS A 21 -14.99 -4.04 5.27
N ARG A 22 -14.57 -4.79 4.23
CA ARG A 22 -14.85 -6.22 4.13
C ARG A 22 -14.17 -7.01 5.23
N THR A 23 -12.90 -6.71 5.55
CA THR A 23 -12.16 -7.43 6.61
C THR A 23 -12.67 -7.17 8.03
N LEU A 24 -13.46 -6.12 8.24
CA LEU A 24 -14.05 -5.80 9.55
C LEU A 24 -15.23 -6.73 9.91
N VAL A 25 -15.88 -7.32 8.91
CA VAL A 25 -17.05 -8.19 9.13
C VAL A 25 -16.57 -9.55 9.65
N GLY A 26 -17.20 -10.07 10.70
CA GLY A 26 -16.74 -11.26 11.43
C GLY A 26 -16.70 -12.57 10.62
N ASP A 27 -17.27 -12.60 9.42
CA ASP A 27 -17.33 -13.73 8.49
C ASP A 27 -16.54 -13.46 7.18
N ALA A 28 -15.70 -12.43 7.13
CA ALA A 28 -14.93 -12.06 5.94
C ALA A 28 -14.05 -13.20 5.39
N PHE A 29 -13.65 -14.13 6.26
CA PHE A 29 -12.81 -15.27 5.92
C PHE A 29 -13.41 -16.55 6.48
N ALA A 30 -13.74 -17.48 5.57
CA ALA A 30 -14.14 -18.85 5.89
C ALA A 30 -12.93 -19.76 6.14
N TYR A 31 -11.79 -19.48 5.52
CA TYR A 31 -10.59 -20.32 5.57
C TYR A 31 -9.30 -19.52 5.79
N PRO A 32 -8.30 -20.07 6.51
CA PRO A 32 -6.99 -19.43 6.67
C PRO A 32 -6.28 -19.10 5.35
N SER A 33 -6.52 -19.88 4.29
CA SER A 33 -5.98 -19.61 2.95
C SER A 33 -6.45 -18.27 2.38
N GLN A 34 -7.67 -17.82 2.70
CA GLN A 34 -8.16 -16.52 2.25
C GLN A 34 -7.46 -15.36 2.96
N VAL A 35 -7.08 -15.55 4.23
CA VAL A 35 -6.24 -14.60 4.97
C VAL A 35 -4.84 -14.58 4.36
N TYR A 36 -4.28 -15.75 4.05
CA TYR A 36 -2.99 -15.89 3.36
C TYR A 36 -2.99 -15.11 2.03
N ASP A 37 -3.96 -15.37 1.15
CA ASP A 37 -4.09 -14.71 -0.15
C ASP A 37 -4.24 -13.18 -0.01
N THR A 38 -5.04 -12.74 0.97
CA THR A 38 -5.25 -11.30 1.23
C THR A 38 -3.96 -10.63 1.71
N VAL A 39 -3.22 -11.26 2.62
CA VAL A 39 -1.92 -10.76 3.09
C VAL A 39 -0.89 -10.76 1.96
N GLY A 40 -0.93 -11.75 1.06
CA GLY A 40 -0.13 -11.78 -0.17
C GLY A 40 -0.40 -10.58 -1.08
N GLY A 41 -1.67 -10.23 -1.30
CA GLY A 41 -2.02 -9.03 -2.06
C GLY A 41 -1.53 -7.73 -1.42
N VAL A 42 -1.63 -7.60 -0.09
CA VAL A 42 -1.09 -6.43 0.63
C VAL A 42 0.45 -6.37 0.54
N ASN A 43 1.12 -7.53 0.57
CA ASN A 43 2.57 -7.61 0.39
C ASN A 43 3.01 -7.02 -0.96
N ASP A 44 2.28 -7.33 -2.03
CA ASP A 44 2.59 -6.82 -3.38
C ASP A 44 2.36 -5.30 -3.51
N LEU A 45 1.34 -4.77 -2.81
CA LEU A 45 1.13 -3.33 -2.71
C LEU A 45 2.30 -2.63 -2.00
N LEU A 46 2.73 -3.16 -0.85
CA LEU A 46 3.87 -2.60 -0.12
C LEU A 46 5.19 -2.71 -0.90
N ALA A 47 5.35 -3.75 -1.72
CA ALA A 47 6.54 -3.91 -2.57
C ALA A 47 6.64 -2.85 -3.68
N SER A 48 5.50 -2.37 -4.18
CA SER A 48 5.42 -1.49 -5.35
C SER A 48 5.32 0.00 -5.00
N LEU A 49 4.73 0.36 -3.86
CA LEU A 49 4.59 1.75 -3.41
C LEU A 49 5.91 2.54 -3.31
N PRO A 50 7.05 1.98 -2.81
CA PRO A 50 8.31 2.72 -2.73
C PRO A 50 8.77 3.27 -4.08
N GLN A 51 8.58 2.51 -5.16
CA GLN A 51 8.94 2.96 -6.51
C GLN A 51 8.11 4.17 -6.95
N ALA A 52 6.81 4.18 -6.65
CA ALA A 52 5.96 5.32 -6.97
C ALA A 52 6.39 6.59 -6.21
N LEU A 53 6.75 6.46 -4.92
CA LEU A 53 7.25 7.58 -4.12
C LEU A 53 8.58 8.12 -4.66
N GLU A 54 9.50 7.25 -5.08
CA GLU A 54 10.76 7.66 -5.70
C GLU A 54 10.53 8.43 -7.01
N GLN A 55 9.56 8.00 -7.81
CA GLN A 55 9.19 8.68 -9.05
C GLN A 55 8.59 10.07 -8.80
N LEU A 56 7.79 10.24 -7.74
CA LEU A 56 7.26 11.54 -7.31
C LEU A 56 8.38 12.46 -6.83
N ARG A 57 9.29 11.95 -5.98
CA ARG A 57 10.48 12.67 -5.50
C ARG A 57 11.34 13.16 -6.66
N SER A 58 11.62 12.28 -7.62
CA SER A 58 12.37 12.60 -8.84
C SER A 58 11.68 13.67 -9.70
N HIS A 59 10.34 13.64 -9.80
CA HIS A 59 9.61 14.69 -10.51
C HIS A 59 9.70 16.03 -9.80
N LEU A 60 9.55 16.06 -8.47
CA LEU A 60 9.65 17.27 -7.68
C LEU A 60 11.04 17.91 -7.81
N ALA A 61 12.10 17.12 -7.73
CA ALA A 61 13.47 17.58 -7.93
C ALA A 61 13.68 18.21 -9.32
N ARG A 62 13.09 17.63 -10.38
CA ARG A 62 13.14 18.22 -11.73
C ARG A 62 12.39 19.55 -11.82
N MET A 63 11.21 19.65 -11.22
CA MET A 63 10.45 20.90 -11.20
C MET A 63 11.22 22.00 -10.48
N ALA A 64 11.84 21.67 -9.34
CA ALA A 64 12.71 22.58 -8.59
C ALA A 64 13.91 23.06 -9.42
N ALA A 65 14.61 22.16 -10.10
CA ALA A 65 15.76 22.49 -10.96
C ALA A 65 15.41 23.45 -12.11
N THR A 66 14.15 23.47 -12.56
CA THR A 66 13.67 24.37 -13.61
C THR A 66 13.15 25.71 -13.10
N GLY A 67 13.15 25.96 -11.78
CA GLY A 67 12.62 27.19 -11.18
C GLY A 67 11.07 27.30 -11.24
N ASN A 68 10.39 26.20 -11.53
CA ASN A 68 8.93 26.16 -11.72
C ASN A 68 8.14 25.89 -10.42
N VAL A 69 8.80 25.92 -9.27
CA VAL A 69 8.19 25.70 -7.96
C VAL A 69 8.47 26.91 -7.09
N LYS A 70 7.43 27.38 -6.38
CA LYS A 70 7.54 28.44 -5.38
C LYS A 70 6.58 28.13 -4.24
N ALA A 71 7.02 28.33 -3.02
CA ALA A 71 6.17 28.26 -1.83
C ALA A 71 5.50 29.62 -1.55
N ASP A 72 4.26 29.58 -1.09
CA ASP A 72 3.46 30.78 -0.78
C ASP A 72 4.01 31.57 0.43
N ASP A 73 4.71 30.88 1.34
CA ASP A 73 5.35 31.46 2.52
C ASP A 73 6.76 32.01 2.25
N GLY A 74 7.26 31.85 1.02
CA GLY A 74 8.58 32.32 0.60
C GLY A 74 9.74 31.34 0.88
N ASP A 75 9.53 30.24 1.60
CA ASP A 75 10.58 29.25 1.93
C ASP A 75 10.52 28.03 1.00
N THR A 76 10.74 28.26 -0.30
CA THR A 76 10.63 27.18 -1.30
C THR A 76 11.63 26.05 -1.05
N ASP A 77 12.87 26.40 -0.70
CA ASP A 77 13.95 25.42 -0.47
C ASP A 77 13.66 24.55 0.76
N GLY A 78 13.19 25.15 1.86
CA GLY A 78 12.79 24.40 3.05
C GLY A 78 11.61 23.46 2.79
N ARG A 79 10.61 23.90 2.01
CA ARG A 79 9.46 23.06 1.62
C ARG A 79 9.88 21.88 0.75
N LEU A 80 10.77 22.10 -0.21
CA LEU A 80 11.30 21.06 -1.09
C LEU A 80 12.13 20.04 -0.29
N ALA A 81 13.04 20.51 0.57
CA ALA A 81 13.84 19.64 1.42
C ALA A 81 12.98 18.80 2.38
N GLY A 82 11.94 19.41 2.98
CA GLY A 82 11.00 18.71 3.84
C GLY A 82 10.21 17.61 3.11
N ALA A 83 9.75 17.88 1.88
CA ALA A 83 9.05 16.90 1.07
C ALA A 83 9.97 15.74 0.65
N ASP A 84 11.21 16.03 0.24
CA ASP A 84 12.20 15.02 -0.13
C ASP A 84 12.53 14.07 1.03
N LEU A 85 12.77 14.63 2.22
CA LEU A 85 13.03 13.86 3.43
C LEU A 85 11.84 12.97 3.79
N ALA A 86 10.62 13.53 3.81
CA ALA A 86 9.43 12.78 4.16
C ALA A 86 9.12 11.63 3.18
N LEU A 87 9.34 11.83 1.87
CA LEU A 87 9.18 10.78 0.87
C LEU A 87 10.22 9.67 1.02
N THR A 88 11.46 10.05 1.33
CA THR A 88 12.56 9.11 1.59
C THR A 88 12.29 8.26 2.83
N ASP A 89 11.90 8.89 3.93
CA ASP A 89 11.55 8.21 5.18
C ASP A 89 10.36 7.27 5.00
N THR A 90 9.35 7.70 4.22
CA THR A 90 8.19 6.86 3.91
C THR A 90 8.57 5.62 3.10
N ALA A 91 9.44 5.76 2.09
CA ALA A 91 9.93 4.62 1.32
C ALA A 91 10.69 3.61 2.21
N ALA A 92 11.51 4.09 3.16
CA ALA A 92 12.20 3.24 4.12
C ALA A 92 11.21 2.51 5.07
N ALA A 93 10.22 3.22 5.59
CA ALA A 93 9.18 2.65 6.45
C ALA A 93 8.34 1.58 5.71
N LEU A 94 8.01 1.82 4.44
CA LEU A 94 7.33 0.83 3.59
C LEU A 94 8.18 -0.43 3.40
N GLY A 95 9.51 -0.30 3.24
CA GLY A 95 10.42 -1.46 3.20
C GLY A 95 10.40 -2.28 4.50
N GLN A 96 10.32 -1.62 5.66
CA GLN A 96 10.18 -2.31 6.95
C GLN A 96 8.82 -3.01 7.07
N ALA A 97 7.74 -2.34 6.66
CA ALA A 97 6.39 -2.91 6.66
C ALA A 97 6.29 -4.12 5.72
N HIS A 98 6.88 -4.02 4.52
CA HIS A 98 6.94 -5.12 3.55
C HIS A 98 7.65 -6.34 4.15
N ALA A 99 8.81 -6.16 4.77
CA ALA A 99 9.52 -7.24 5.44
C ALA A 99 8.71 -7.88 6.58
N ALA A 100 7.94 -7.09 7.33
CA ALA A 100 7.07 -7.59 8.39
C ALA A 100 5.89 -8.41 7.84
N ILE A 101 5.23 -7.91 6.78
CA ILE A 101 4.14 -8.61 6.11
C ILE A 101 4.64 -9.91 5.46
N ALA A 102 5.80 -9.90 4.80
CA ALA A 102 6.37 -11.11 4.21
C ALA A 102 6.58 -12.24 5.25
N ARG A 103 7.01 -11.89 6.47
CA ARG A 103 7.10 -12.86 7.59
C ARG A 103 5.73 -13.38 8.02
N ALA A 104 4.73 -12.50 8.12
CA ALA A 104 3.37 -12.90 8.44
C ALA A 104 2.78 -13.83 7.37
N HIS A 105 2.96 -13.48 6.09
CA HIS A 105 2.53 -14.28 4.94
C HIS A 105 3.18 -15.68 4.97
N GLY A 106 4.48 -15.75 5.24
CA GLY A 106 5.19 -17.02 5.42
C GLY A 106 4.63 -17.86 6.57
N ALA A 107 4.35 -17.25 7.72
CA ALA A 107 3.77 -17.96 8.87
C ALA A 107 2.36 -18.50 8.58
N LEU A 108 1.54 -17.74 7.83
CA LEU A 108 0.19 -18.14 7.43
C LEU A 108 0.20 -19.37 6.50
N SER A 109 1.24 -19.57 5.70
CA SER A 109 1.35 -20.71 4.78
C SER A 109 1.33 -22.08 5.48
N LEU A 110 1.67 -22.11 6.77
CA LEU A 110 1.70 -23.33 7.59
C LEU A 110 0.36 -23.60 8.31
N LEU A 111 -0.63 -22.72 8.15
CA LEU A 111 -1.93 -22.89 8.79
C LEU A 111 -2.85 -23.74 7.91
N SER A 112 -3.38 -24.81 8.48
CA SER A 112 -4.43 -25.63 7.88
C SER A 112 -5.76 -25.44 8.62
N TRP A 113 -6.87 -25.46 7.88
CA TRP A 113 -8.20 -25.51 8.50
C TRP A 113 -8.43 -26.87 9.18
N THR A 114 -8.91 -26.86 10.42
CA THR A 114 -9.22 -28.07 11.21
C THR A 114 -10.68 -28.14 11.65
N GLY A 115 -11.52 -27.17 11.25
CA GLY A 115 -12.95 -27.16 11.55
C GLY A 115 -13.76 -28.02 10.58
N PRO A 116 -15.07 -28.18 10.83
CA PRO A 116 -15.94 -28.91 9.92
C PRO A 116 -15.97 -28.22 8.55
N THR A 117 -15.70 -28.96 7.48
CA THR A 117 -15.91 -28.49 6.11
C THR A 117 -17.41 -28.34 5.90
N THR A 118 -17.89 -27.18 5.47
CA THR A 118 -19.30 -26.94 5.14
C THR A 118 -19.74 -27.60 3.83
N GLU A 119 -19.10 -28.72 3.46
CA GLU A 119 -19.52 -29.58 2.36
C GLU A 119 -20.39 -30.69 2.94
N GLY A 120 -21.72 -30.50 2.88
CA GLY A 120 -22.66 -31.54 3.27
C GLY A 120 -23.99 -31.04 3.84
N ARG A 121 -24.70 -30.18 3.10
CA ARG A 121 -26.14 -30.03 3.27
C ARG A 121 -26.80 -30.12 1.90
N GLU A 122 -26.79 -31.33 1.35
CA GLU A 122 -27.78 -31.73 0.34
C GLU A 122 -29.03 -32.20 1.08
N GLY A 123 -30.18 -31.65 0.68
CA GLY A 123 -31.52 -32.09 1.02
C GLY A 123 -32.42 -31.85 -0.18
#